data_AF-A0A7K2Q529-F1
#
_entry.id   AF-A0A7K2Q529-F1
#
_cell.length_a   1.000
_cell.length_b   1.000
_cell.length_c   1.000
_cell.angle_alpha   90.00
_cell.angle_beta   90.00
_cell.angle_gamma   90.00
#
_symmetry.space_group_name_H-M   'P 1'
#
loop_
_entity.id
_entity.type
_entity.pdbx_description
1 polymer ?
#
loop_
_entity_poly.entity_id
_entity_poly.type
_entity_poly.pdbx_seq_one_letter_code
_entity_poly.pdbx_strand_id
1 'polypeptide(L)'
;YWFRDELGVTSRADAQDNKRATWLAEAVRRENWKAVRFAPERDHNLPDDKWQVELYDLAADPGETRNVLDKNPSKAAELVALMRSSWRDTFARTPFGARLTLPRLAVPGQAFTVTATLDNGSARPWTTASLGLRAPAGWTVVSTSPTT
;
A
#
# COMPACT_ATOMS: atom_id res chain seq x y z
N TYR A 1 -7.04 0.92 10.19
CA TYR A 1 -6.48 -0.37 9.75
C TYR A 1 -5.24 -0.09 8.91
N TRP A 2 -4.21 -0.90 9.08
CA TRP A 2 -2.97 -0.86 8.32
C TRP A 2 -2.47 -2.29 8.12
N PHE A 3 -1.83 -2.55 6.99
CA PHE A 3 -1.23 -3.83 6.63
C PHE A 3 0.16 -3.59 6.04
N ARG A 4 1.09 -4.50 6.32
CA ARG A 4 2.47 -4.51 5.80
C ARG A 4 2.81 -5.89 5.28
N ASP A 5 3.37 -5.86 4.08
CA ASP A 5 4.08 -6.97 3.46
C ASP A 5 5.41 -6.42 2.93
N GLU A 6 6.43 -6.39 3.80
CA GLU A 6 7.73 -5.76 3.53
C GLU A 6 8.74 -6.80 3.04
N LEU A 7 9.41 -6.48 1.93
CA LEU A 7 10.42 -7.34 1.30
C LEU A 7 11.86 -6.92 1.63
N GLY A 8 12.07 -5.66 2.03
CA GLY A 8 13.38 -5.11 2.32
C GLY A 8 13.43 -4.49 3.70
N VAL A 9 14.33 -4.99 4.55
CA VAL A 9 14.56 -4.41 5.87
C VAL A 9 16.03 -4.04 6.07
N THR A 10 16.27 -2.87 6.67
CA THR A 10 17.61 -2.51 7.16
C THR A 10 17.90 -3.24 8.46
N SER A 11 19.17 -3.54 8.75
CA SER A 11 19.57 -4.20 10.01
C SER A 11 19.05 -3.50 11.27
N ARG A 12 19.02 -2.17 11.26
CA ARG A 12 18.46 -1.36 12.36
C ARG A 12 16.96 -1.58 12.56
N ALA A 13 16.19 -1.59 11.48
CA ALA A 13 14.74 -1.79 11.56
C ALA A 13 14.40 -3.24 11.97
N ASP A 14 15.16 -4.22 11.47
CA ASP A 14 14.97 -5.62 11.83
C ASP A 14 15.27 -5.87 13.32
N ALA A 15 16.33 -5.26 13.85
CA ALA A 15 16.64 -5.31 15.28
C ALA A 15 15.55 -4.64 16.14
N GLN A 16 15.01 -3.49 15.69
CA GLN A 16 13.94 -2.78 16.40
C GLN A 16 12.64 -3.60 16.45
N ASP A 17 12.32 -4.35 15.39
CA ASP A 17 11.08 -5.14 15.28
C ASP A 17 11.25 -6.60 15.73
N ASN A 18 12.34 -6.90 16.46
CA ASN A 18 12.69 -8.23 16.94
C ASN A 18 12.70 -9.30 15.83
N LYS A 19 13.26 -8.95 14.66
CA LYS A 19 13.37 -9.82 13.47
C LYS A 19 12.04 -10.21 12.82
N ARG A 20 10.98 -9.45 13.09
CA ARG A 20 9.66 -9.62 12.48
C ARG A 20 9.36 -8.57 11.40
N ALA A 21 10.34 -7.76 11.03
CA ALA A 21 10.12 -6.67 10.09
C ALA A 21 9.68 -7.14 8.69
N THR A 22 10.12 -8.33 8.29
CA THR A 22 9.72 -9.01 7.04
C THR A 22 8.50 -9.90 7.19
N TRP A 23 7.97 -10.05 8.41
CA TRP A 23 6.72 -10.77 8.62
C TRP A 23 5.56 -9.90 8.15
N LEU A 24 4.49 -10.57 7.67
CA LEU A 24 3.23 -9.89 7.46
C LEU A 24 2.78 -9.30 8.79
N ALA A 25 2.38 -8.04 8.76
CA ALA A 25 1.88 -7.36 9.95
C ALA A 25 0.62 -6.59 9.62
N GLU A 26 -0.31 -6.56 10.56
CA GLU A 26 -1.45 -5.65 10.49
C GLU A 26 -1.76 -5.05 11.84
N ALA A 27 -2.37 -3.86 11.79
CA ALA A 27 -2.66 -3.08 12.97
C ALA A 27 -3.98 -2.35 12.86
N VAL A 28 -4.66 -2.21 13.99
CA VAL A 28 -5.78 -1.27 14.16
C VAL A 28 -5.55 -0.45 15.41
N ARG A 29 -5.96 0.81 15.33
CA ARG A 29 -6.09 1.70 16.48
C ARG A 29 -7.56 2.05 16.62
N ARG A 30 -8.09 1.93 17.84
CA ARG A 30 -9.44 2.36 18.21
C ARG A 30 -9.36 3.00 19.59
N GLU A 31 -9.76 4.27 19.67
CA GLU A 31 -9.65 5.07 20.89
C GLU A 31 -8.21 5.06 21.42
N ASN A 32 -8.04 4.63 22.68
CA ASN A 32 -6.75 4.53 23.35
C ASN A 32 -6.02 3.21 23.10
N TRP A 33 -6.60 2.28 22.34
CA TRP A 33 -6.01 0.96 22.14
C TRP A 33 -5.41 0.83 20.75
N LYS A 34 -4.26 0.18 20.67
CA LYS A 34 -3.72 -0.34 19.42
C LYS A 34 -3.35 -1.79 19.59
N ALA A 35 -3.80 -2.61 18.64
CA ALA A 35 -3.34 -3.97 18.49
C ALA A 35 -2.52 -4.07 17.21
N VAL A 36 -1.47 -4.87 17.26
CA VAL A 36 -0.65 -5.26 16.12
C VAL A 36 -0.57 -6.78 16.12
N ARG A 37 -0.68 -7.42 14.96
CA ARG A 37 -0.41 -8.84 14.84
C ARG A 37 0.57 -9.14 13.72
N PHE A 38 1.39 -10.15 13.92
CA PHE A 38 2.46 -10.56 13.02
C PHE A 38 2.30 -12.03 12.62
N ALA A 39 2.29 -12.30 11.33
CA ALA A 39 2.23 -13.65 10.77
C ALA A 39 3.64 -14.13 10.40
N PRO A 40 4.12 -15.26 10.95
CA PRO A 40 5.46 -15.77 10.69
C PRO A 40 5.65 -16.28 9.26
N GLU A 41 4.56 -16.63 8.59
CA GLU A 41 4.54 -17.03 7.19
C GLU A 41 3.90 -15.92 6.36
N ARG A 42 4.30 -15.82 5.09
CA ARG A 42 3.78 -14.81 4.16
C ARG A 42 2.42 -15.22 3.59
N ASP A 43 1.50 -15.56 4.48
CA ASP A 43 0.11 -15.91 4.18
C ASP A 43 -0.82 -15.17 5.14
N HIS A 44 -1.67 -14.29 4.59
CA HIS A 44 -2.65 -13.54 5.39
C HIS A 44 -3.77 -14.44 5.92
N ASN A 45 -4.03 -15.58 5.26
CA ASN A 45 -5.10 -16.51 5.63
C ASN A 45 -4.73 -17.46 6.77
N LEU A 46 -3.55 -17.28 7.38
CA LEU A 46 -3.15 -18.05 8.55
C LEU A 46 -4.21 -17.95 9.67
N PRO A 47 -4.56 -19.08 10.33
CA PRO A 47 -5.41 -19.08 11.52
C PRO A 47 -4.89 -18.14 12.62
N ASP A 48 -5.79 -17.49 13.35
CA ASP A 48 -5.45 -16.44 14.34
C ASP A 48 -4.44 -16.91 15.41
N ASP A 49 -4.45 -18.20 15.78
CA ASP A 49 -3.52 -18.79 16.76
C ASP A 49 -2.07 -18.91 16.24
N LYS A 50 -1.86 -18.76 14.93
CA LYS A 50 -0.54 -18.67 14.31
C LYS A 50 0.01 -17.24 14.27
N TRP A 51 -0.84 -16.25 14.48
CA TRP A 51 -0.42 -14.85 14.55
C TRP A 51 0.08 -14.52 15.96
N GLN A 52 1.21 -13.81 16.04
CA GLN A 52 1.64 -13.20 17.28
C GLN A 52 0.92 -11.87 17.46
N VAL A 53 0.21 -11.69 18.56
CA VAL A 53 -0.55 -10.46 18.85
C VAL A 53 0.16 -9.65 19.93
N GLU A 54 0.16 -8.34 19.75
CA GLU A 54 0.56 -7.35 20.73
C GLU A 54 -0.57 -6.36 20.94
N LEU A 55 -0.76 -5.92 22.19
CA LEU A 55 -1.78 -4.93 22.56
C LEU A 55 -1.14 -3.82 23.40
N TYR A 56 -1.45 -2.58 23.05
CA TYR A 56 -0.92 -1.38 23.69
C TYR A 56 -2.06 -0.45 24.13
N ASP A 57 -1.95 0.08 25.36
CA ASP A 57 -2.77 1.18 25.86
C ASP A 57 -2.02 2.50 25.63
N LEU A 58 -2.43 3.24 24.61
CA LEU A 58 -1.81 4.47 24.15
C LEU A 58 -2.10 5.67 25.05
N ALA A 59 -3.07 5.58 25.97
CA ALA A 59 -3.27 6.63 26.97
C ALA A 59 -2.21 6.52 28.08
N ALA A 60 -1.90 5.29 28.50
CA ALA A 60 -0.89 5.02 29.53
C ALA A 60 0.54 4.91 28.97
N ASP A 61 0.68 4.51 27.72
CA ASP A 61 1.96 4.24 27.04
C ASP A 61 1.92 4.68 25.57
N PRO A 62 2.01 5.99 25.29
CA PRO A 62 2.04 6.50 23.93
C PRO A 62 3.22 6.00 23.09
N GLY A 63 4.29 5.53 23.74
CA GLY A 63 5.49 5.00 23.10
C GLY A 63 5.41 3.51 22.76
N GLU A 64 4.30 2.83 23.09
CA GLU A 64 4.08 1.40 22.78
C GLU A 64 5.21 0.51 23.33
N THR A 65 5.72 0.84 24.50
CA THR A 65 6.84 0.17 25.16
C THR A 65 6.44 -1.09 25.94
N ARG A 66 5.15 -1.26 26.24
CA ARG A 66 4.63 -2.34 27.09
C ARG A 66 3.45 -3.04 26.43
N ASN A 67 3.67 -4.29 26.01
CA ASN A 67 2.59 -5.19 25.62
C ASN A 67 1.73 -5.55 26.85
N VAL A 68 0.43 -5.28 26.79
CA VAL A 68 -0.56 -5.53 27.85
C VAL A 68 -1.60 -6.58 27.47
N LEU A 69 -1.28 -7.42 26.46
CA LEU A 69 -2.13 -8.52 25.97
C LEU A 69 -2.64 -9.42 27.10
N ASP A 70 -1.73 -9.94 27.93
CA ASP A 70 -2.07 -10.91 29.00
C ASP A 70 -3.09 -10.37 30.01
N LYS A 71 -3.12 -9.04 30.19
CA LYS A 71 -4.05 -8.37 31.10
C LYS A 71 -5.38 -8.03 30.45
N ASN A 72 -5.43 -7.97 29.12
CA ASN A 72 -6.60 -7.52 28.36
C ASN A 72 -6.89 -8.41 27.13
N PRO A 73 -6.99 -9.74 27.28
CA PRO A 73 -7.15 -10.65 26.13
C PRO A 73 -8.46 -10.42 25.37
N SER A 74 -9.53 -10.02 26.05
CA SER A 74 -10.82 -9.70 25.43
C SER A 74 -10.72 -8.47 24.50
N LYS A 75 -9.96 -7.44 24.90
CA LYS A 75 -9.73 -6.25 24.07
C LYS A 75 -8.90 -6.59 22.84
N ALA A 76 -7.88 -7.45 22.99
CA ALA A 76 -7.12 -7.93 21.84
C ALA A 76 -8.00 -8.71 20.86
N ALA A 77 -8.86 -9.61 21.34
CA ALA A 77 -9.80 -10.34 20.50
C ALA A 77 -10.77 -9.42 19.74
N GLU A 78 -11.28 -8.37 20.40
CA GLU A 78 -12.11 -7.34 19.75
C GLU A 78 -11.36 -6.66 18.60
N LEU A 79 -10.13 -6.23 18.85
CA LEU A 79 -9.34 -5.52 17.83
C LEU A 79 -8.87 -6.44 16.70
N VAL A 80 -8.54 -7.70 16.97
CA VAL A 80 -8.27 -8.70 15.93
C VAL A 80 -9.52 -8.94 15.08
N ALA A 81 -10.70 -9.03 15.69
CA ALA A 81 -11.95 -9.11 14.93
C ALA A 81 -12.18 -7.88 14.05
N LEU A 82 -11.84 -6.67 14.54
CA LEU A 82 -11.89 -5.44 13.75
C LEU A 82 -10.86 -5.43 12.61
N MET A 83 -9.67 -5.99 12.80
CA MET A 83 -8.69 -6.12 11.71
C MET A 83 -9.25 -6.98 10.58
N ARG A 84 -9.78 -8.17 10.91
CA ARG A 84 -10.38 -9.09 9.93
C ARG A 84 -11.53 -8.43 9.15
N SER A 85 -12.42 -7.72 9.85
CA SER A 85 -13.55 -7.05 9.20
C SER A 85 -13.14 -5.80 8.40
N SER A 86 -11.95 -5.25 8.67
CA SER A 86 -11.39 -4.12 7.93
C SER A 86 -10.64 -4.54 6.66
N TRP A 87 -10.12 -5.77 6.62
CA TRP A 87 -9.42 -6.28 5.45
C TRP A 87 -10.32 -6.30 4.21
N ARG A 88 -9.73 -5.99 3.06
CA ARG A 88 -10.35 -6.08 1.75
C ARG A 88 -9.35 -6.73 0.82
N ASP A 89 -9.70 -7.88 0.24
CA ASP A 89 -8.83 -8.59 -0.70
C ASP A 89 -8.47 -7.76 -1.93
N THR A 90 -9.37 -6.84 -2.30
CA THR A 90 -9.17 -5.92 -3.39
C THR A 90 -9.32 -4.49 -2.89
N PHE A 91 -8.31 -3.69 -3.18
CA PHE A 91 -8.36 -2.25 -3.01
C PHE A 91 -8.13 -1.59 -4.37
N ALA A 92 -9.22 -1.13 -5.00
CA ALA A 92 -9.13 -0.39 -6.24
C ALA A 92 -8.47 0.97 -5.97
N ARG A 93 -7.18 1.09 -6.28
CA ARG A 93 -6.47 2.36 -6.16
C ARG A 93 -7.04 3.32 -7.20
N THR A 94 -7.37 4.54 -6.78
CA THR A 94 -7.62 5.61 -7.73
C THR A 94 -6.41 5.70 -8.65
N PRO A 95 -6.60 5.58 -9.97
CA PRO A 95 -5.50 5.66 -10.91
C PRO A 95 -4.70 6.95 -10.70
N PHE A 96 -3.38 6.86 -10.77
CA PHE A 96 -2.51 8.01 -10.57
C PHE A 96 -1.31 7.93 -11.50
N GLY A 97 -0.97 9.05 -12.14
CA GLY A 97 0.18 9.16 -13.03
C GLY A 97 -0.18 8.95 -14.50
N ALA A 98 0.84 8.72 -15.32
CA ALA A 98 0.70 8.60 -16.76
C ALA A 98 0.73 7.13 -17.21
N ARG A 99 -0.20 6.73 -18.08
CA ARG A 99 -0.15 5.47 -18.84
C ARG A 99 -0.05 5.76 -20.32
N LEU A 100 0.65 4.90 -21.03
CA LEU A 100 0.88 5.01 -22.47
C LEU A 100 0.34 3.76 -23.16
N THR A 101 -0.51 3.96 -24.17
CA THR A 101 -1.00 2.92 -25.06
C THR A 101 -0.43 3.16 -26.45
N LEU A 102 0.32 2.20 -26.95
CA LEU A 102 0.97 2.23 -28.26
C LEU A 102 1.05 0.78 -28.82
N PRO A 103 1.19 0.61 -30.15
CA PRO A 103 1.43 -0.72 -30.71
C PRO A 103 2.74 -1.31 -30.19
N ARG A 104 2.78 -2.65 -30.07
CA ARG A 104 3.98 -3.39 -29.63
C ARG A 104 5.17 -3.19 -30.59
N LEU A 105 4.89 -3.02 -31.88
CA LEU A 105 5.87 -2.80 -32.93
C LEU A 105 5.42 -1.62 -33.78
N ALA A 106 6.38 -0.74 -34.10
CA ALA A 106 6.19 0.30 -35.08
C ALA A 106 6.83 -0.14 -36.40
N VAL A 107 6.08 -0.05 -37.50
CA VAL A 107 6.55 -0.43 -38.84
C VAL A 107 7.10 0.81 -39.55
N PRO A 108 8.32 0.78 -40.10
CA PRO A 108 8.87 1.90 -40.84
C PRO A 108 7.94 2.39 -41.96
N GLY A 109 7.72 3.70 -42.03
CA GLY A 109 6.84 4.32 -43.03
C GLY A 109 5.34 4.21 -42.75
N GLN A 110 4.92 3.50 -41.69
CA GLN A 110 3.52 3.44 -41.28
C GLN A 110 3.26 4.34 -40.06
N ALA A 111 2.30 5.24 -40.18
CA ALA A 111 1.85 6.06 -39.06
C ALA A 111 1.08 5.20 -38.04
N PHE A 112 1.21 5.56 -36.76
CA PHE A 112 0.43 4.96 -35.68
C PHE A 112 0.09 6.00 -34.61
N THR A 113 -0.93 5.68 -33.81
CA THR A 113 -1.38 6.55 -32.72
C THR A 113 -0.80 6.09 -31.39
N VAL A 114 -0.38 7.06 -30.58
CA VAL A 114 0.01 6.88 -29.19
C VAL A 114 -0.99 7.64 -28.33
N THR A 115 -1.61 6.94 -27.37
CA THR A 115 -2.52 7.57 -26.41
C THR A 115 -1.82 7.65 -25.05
N ALA A 116 -1.62 8.86 -24.55
CA ALA A 116 -1.20 9.10 -23.18
C ALA A 116 -2.42 9.47 -22.32
N THR A 117 -2.65 8.71 -21.24
CA THR A 117 -3.70 9.00 -20.25
C THR A 117 -3.04 9.47 -18.97
N LEU A 118 -3.46 10.63 -18.46
CA LEU A 118 -3.02 11.17 -17.19
C LEU A 118 -4.16 11.07 -16.18
N ASP A 119 -3.98 10.21 -15.17
CA ASP A 119 -4.95 10.07 -14.09
C ASP A 119 -4.51 10.88 -12.87
N ASN A 120 -5.41 11.71 -12.35
CA ASN A 120 -5.21 12.42 -11.09
C ASN A 120 -5.93 11.70 -9.94
N GLY A 121 -5.21 10.78 -9.30
CA GLY A 121 -5.67 10.12 -8.07
C GLY A 121 -5.43 10.91 -6.78
N SER A 122 -5.06 12.19 -6.86
CA SER A 122 -4.88 13.03 -5.68
C SER A 122 -6.20 13.68 -5.26
N ALA A 123 -6.26 14.13 -3.99
CA ALA A 123 -7.45 14.80 -3.45
C ALA A 123 -7.70 16.21 -4.02
N ARG A 124 -6.76 16.75 -4.81
CA ARG A 124 -6.83 18.12 -5.35
C ARG A 124 -6.75 18.09 -6.88
N PRO A 125 -7.52 18.93 -7.59
CA PRO A 125 -7.39 19.04 -9.03
C PRO A 125 -5.99 19.57 -9.42
N TRP A 126 -5.44 19.06 -10.51
CA TRP A 126 -4.26 19.64 -11.15
C TRP A 126 -4.71 20.66 -12.18
N THR A 127 -4.42 21.95 -11.95
CA THR A 127 -4.87 23.04 -12.83
C THR A 127 -3.90 23.39 -13.94
N THR A 128 -2.66 22.90 -13.86
CA THR A 128 -1.57 23.22 -14.80
C THR A 128 -0.87 21.95 -15.32
N ALA A 129 -1.53 20.80 -15.24
CA ALA A 129 -0.99 19.56 -15.77
C ALA A 129 -0.85 19.64 -17.29
N SER A 130 0.31 19.22 -17.80
CA SER A 130 0.58 19.12 -19.23
C SER A 130 1.27 17.79 -19.52
N LEU A 131 1.01 17.25 -20.71
CA LEU A 131 1.66 16.05 -21.23
C LEU A 131 2.56 16.45 -22.39
N GLY A 132 3.79 15.94 -22.38
CA GLY A 132 4.72 16.06 -23.50
C GLY A 132 5.16 14.68 -23.96
N LEU A 133 5.14 14.44 -25.27
CA LEU A 133 5.69 13.24 -25.87
C LEU A 133 7.03 13.56 -26.54
N ARG A 134 8.09 12.84 -26.15
CA ARG A 134 9.40 12.92 -26.80
C ARG A 134 9.62 11.65 -27.61
N ALA A 135 10.00 11.79 -28.87
CA ALA A 135 10.36 10.67 -29.72
C ALA A 135 11.87 10.64 -30.01
N PRO A 136 12.45 9.45 -30.30
CA PRO A 136 13.83 9.33 -30.72
C PRO A 136 14.10 10.06 -32.05
N ALA A 137 15.37 10.23 -32.40
CA ALA A 137 15.75 10.77 -33.70
C ALA A 137 15.16 9.94 -34.86
N GLY A 138 14.76 10.61 -35.94
CA GLY A 138 14.14 9.99 -37.12
C GLY A 138 12.62 9.78 -37.03
N TRP A 139 12.01 10.14 -35.90
CA TRP A 139 10.55 10.10 -35.72
C TRP A 139 9.94 11.50 -35.80
N THR A 140 8.75 11.57 -36.41
CA THR A 140 7.92 12.77 -36.41
C THR A 140 6.71 12.53 -35.52
N VAL A 141 6.43 13.47 -34.62
CA VAL A 141 5.26 13.42 -33.73
C VAL A 141 4.38 14.62 -34.03
N VAL A 142 3.08 14.37 -34.12
CA VAL A 142 2.06 15.42 -34.25
C VAL A 142 1.09 15.24 -33.09
N SER A 143 0.81 16.31 -32.33
CA SER A 143 -0.19 16.26 -31.28
C SER A 143 -1.58 16.19 -31.89
N THR A 144 -2.37 15.22 -31.47
CA THR A 144 -3.83 15.22 -31.67
C THR A 144 -4.50 15.96 -30.51
N SER A 145 -5.70 16.51 -30.73
CA SER A 145 -6.46 17.16 -29.66
C SER A 145 -6.68 16.20 -28.48
N PRO A 146 -6.52 16.66 -27.23
CA PRO A 146 -6.86 15.85 -26.07
C PRO A 146 -8.36 15.51 -26.10
N THR A 147 -8.68 14.29 -25.66
CA THR A 147 -10.06 13.88 -25.35
C THR A 147 -10.14 13.77 -23.84
N THR A 148 -11.18 14.37 -23.25
CA THR A 148 -11.38 14.40 -21.78
C THR A 148 -12.41 13.35 -21.38
#